data_AF-A0A5C7ZVN9-F1
#
_entry.id   AF-A0A5C7ZVN9-F1
#
_cell.length_a   1.000
_cell.length_b   1.000
_cell.length_c   1.000
_cell.angle_alpha   90.00
_cell.angle_beta   90.00
_cell.angle_gamma   90.00
#
_symmetry.space_group_name_H-M   'P 1'
#
loop_
_entity.id
_entity.type
_entity.pdbx_description
1 polymer ?
#
loop_
_entity_poly.entity_id
_entity_poly.type
_entity_poly.pdbx_seq_one_letter_code
_entity_poly.pdbx_strand_id
1 'polypeptide(L)'
;MERGASASGEVNGMVASRIAALLTLLLPGLFAEAHHWTFRADGSGTLKQLLAKAAPGDTITVHGTVQEGTITIDKPLTLLGGEGAVIDGGAEGDVLLVTADDVTVHALTIRNPLHSNLNDLAGIKVQACSRAVITANILEHCFFAIYLNGAHDARVERNIVNGDPSDLDRMANGIHLWKCDNATIRHNTVKHHRDGIYFEFVTDSRIAHNTAMHNDRYGLHFMFSHRDMYDDNHFEDNGAGVAVMFSKQITMRRNVFRANRGASAYGLLLKEINDGVISDNAFTDNTTGIMVDGCNRIDVRDNLFRMNGWALRLFANAFDCTLQGNTFSGNTFDVSTNGDLRNNVMRGNYWDRYAGYDLDRDGHGDVPHRPLGFFALLVERMPYAMVLSRSLFVNLLDRAERLIPSLGPESLKDEHPLMRPPGRTSVSEATCGDMGSNLKIAILHPSFFIHPSTQRNEKWRMMNVECRMACPQATTHHA
;
A
#
# COMPACT_ATOMS: atom_id res chain seq x y z
N MET A 1 76.11 -42.03 -1.48
CA MET A 1 75.01 -42.55 -0.65
C MET A 1 73.73 -42.29 -1.42
N GLU A 2 73.37 -43.21 -2.30
CA GLU A 2 72.46 -44.34 -2.05
C GLU A 2 70.98 -43.98 -2.32
N ARG A 3 70.45 -44.67 -3.34
CA ARG A 3 69.05 -45.14 -3.53
C ARG A 3 67.98 -44.05 -3.75
N GLY A 4 67.03 -44.17 -4.68
CA GLY A 4 66.58 -45.32 -5.46
C GLY A 4 65.62 -44.89 -6.57
N ALA A 5 65.38 -45.84 -7.48
CA ALA A 5 64.70 -45.70 -8.75
C ALA A 5 63.16 -45.78 -8.69
N SER A 6 62.48 -45.20 -9.69
CA SER A 6 61.44 -45.85 -10.52
C SER A 6 61.09 -44.89 -11.68
N ALA A 7 61.47 -45.15 -12.93
CA ALA A 7 60.84 -46.05 -13.91
C ALA A 7 59.48 -45.55 -14.48
N SER A 8 59.50 -45.32 -15.81
CA SER A 8 58.40 -45.42 -16.78
C SER A 8 57.23 -44.43 -16.65
N GLY A 9 56.57 -43.95 -17.71
CA GLY A 9 56.66 -44.27 -19.12
C GLY A 9 55.67 -43.41 -19.89
N GLU A 10 55.95 -43.26 -21.17
CA GLU A 10 55.21 -42.53 -22.18
C GLU A 10 53.74 -42.99 -22.29
N VAL A 11 52.78 -42.17 -21.86
CA VAL A 11 51.43 -42.12 -22.44
C VAL A 11 50.87 -40.71 -22.16
N ASN A 12 51.02 -39.75 -23.08
CA ASN A 12 50.25 -38.49 -23.03
C ASN A 12 50.20 -37.77 -24.40
N GLY A 13 50.00 -38.54 -25.48
CA GLY A 13 49.98 -38.00 -26.85
C GLY A 13 48.64 -38.08 -27.59
N MET A 14 47.60 -38.73 -27.03
CA MET A 14 46.41 -39.10 -27.84
C MET A 14 45.05 -38.92 -27.15
N VAL A 15 44.94 -37.98 -26.22
CA VAL A 15 43.64 -37.60 -25.61
C VAL A 15 43.30 -36.11 -25.84
N ALA A 16 44.28 -35.26 -26.14
CA ALA A 16 44.07 -33.82 -26.37
C ALA A 16 43.39 -33.48 -27.71
N SER A 17 43.43 -34.37 -28.72
CA SER A 17 42.90 -34.07 -30.05
C SER A 17 41.44 -34.48 -30.29
N ARG A 18 40.78 -35.16 -29.33
CA ARG A 18 39.35 -35.52 -29.43
C ARG A 18 38.42 -34.64 -28.59
N ILE A 19 38.96 -33.83 -27.68
CA ILE A 19 38.20 -32.88 -26.86
C ILE A 19 37.98 -31.55 -27.61
N ALA A 20 38.92 -31.14 -28.47
CA ALA A 20 38.79 -29.93 -29.29
C ALA A 20 37.71 -30.04 -30.40
N ALA A 21 37.37 -31.26 -30.85
CA ALA A 21 36.33 -31.49 -31.85
C ALA A 21 34.91 -31.65 -31.23
N LEU A 22 34.81 -31.87 -29.91
CA LEU A 22 33.54 -31.97 -29.20
C LEU A 22 33.07 -30.60 -28.67
N LEU A 23 33.97 -29.62 -28.58
CA LEU A 23 33.70 -28.24 -28.15
C LEU A 23 33.22 -27.31 -29.28
N THR A 24 33.21 -27.76 -30.53
CA THR A 24 32.73 -27.01 -31.70
C THR A 24 31.38 -27.50 -32.24
N LEU A 25 30.71 -28.45 -31.57
CA LEU A 25 29.43 -29.02 -32.03
C LEU A 25 28.26 -28.86 -31.05
N LEU A 26 28.40 -28.03 -30.02
CA LEU A 26 27.32 -27.68 -29.09
C LEU A 26 27.24 -26.17 -28.98
N LEU A 27 26.08 -25.63 -29.37
CA LEU A 27 25.71 -24.22 -29.54
C LEU A 27 26.04 -23.62 -30.93
N PRO A 28 25.30 -24.00 -31.99
CA PRO A 28 24.58 -22.91 -32.63
C PRO A 28 23.67 -22.35 -31.54
N GLY A 29 24.04 -21.20 -30.99
CA GLY A 29 23.11 -20.40 -30.21
C GLY A 29 21.85 -20.28 -31.05
N LEU A 30 20.77 -20.92 -30.58
CA LEU A 30 19.42 -20.53 -30.92
C LEU A 30 19.30 -19.07 -30.47
N PHE A 31 19.77 -18.15 -31.31
CA PHE A 31 19.14 -16.85 -31.38
C PHE A 31 17.73 -17.16 -31.86
N ALA A 32 16.84 -17.47 -30.90
CA ALA A 32 15.43 -17.38 -31.15
C ALA A 32 15.19 -15.90 -31.48
N GLU A 33 15.12 -15.58 -32.76
CA GLU A 33 14.65 -14.27 -33.18
C GLU A 33 13.25 -14.13 -32.61
N ALA A 34 13.06 -13.22 -31.66
CA ALA A 34 11.73 -12.90 -31.16
C ALA A 34 10.94 -12.30 -32.34
N HIS A 35 9.92 -13.02 -32.80
CA HIS A 35 9.09 -12.57 -33.90
C HIS A 35 8.11 -11.50 -33.40
N HIS A 36 7.89 -10.48 -34.24
CA HIS A 36 6.85 -9.48 -34.03
C HIS A 36 5.64 -9.80 -34.88
N TRP A 37 4.54 -10.15 -34.22
CA TRP A 37 3.25 -10.41 -34.83
C TRP A 37 2.34 -9.18 -34.72
N THR A 38 1.50 -8.97 -35.73
CA THR A 38 0.43 -7.96 -35.68
C THR A 38 -0.92 -8.67 -35.78
N PHE A 39 -1.78 -8.44 -34.81
CA PHE A 39 -3.17 -8.86 -34.79
C PHE A 39 -4.08 -7.65 -34.99
N ARG A 40 -5.05 -7.76 -35.91
CA ARG A 40 -6.09 -6.75 -36.09
C ARG A 40 -7.45 -7.41 -35.92
N ALA A 41 -8.28 -6.87 -35.02
CA ALA A 41 -9.57 -7.45 -34.68
C ALA A 41 -10.59 -7.43 -35.83
N ASP A 42 -10.39 -6.58 -36.85
CA ASP A 42 -11.19 -6.53 -38.09
C ASP A 42 -10.75 -7.56 -39.14
N GLY A 43 -9.65 -8.27 -38.90
CA GLY A 43 -9.08 -9.26 -39.79
C GLY A 43 -9.69 -10.66 -39.67
N SER A 44 -9.14 -11.61 -40.43
CA SER A 44 -9.51 -13.03 -40.33
C SER A 44 -8.67 -13.74 -39.26
N GLY A 45 -9.33 -14.49 -38.37
CA GLY A 45 -8.69 -15.29 -37.32
C GLY A 45 -8.96 -14.73 -35.92
N THR A 46 -8.43 -15.39 -34.90
CA THR A 46 -8.60 -14.99 -33.50
C THR A 46 -7.26 -14.74 -32.81
N LEU A 47 -7.25 -13.89 -31.78
CA LEU A 47 -6.06 -13.63 -30.97
C LEU A 47 -5.59 -14.93 -30.31
N LYS A 48 -6.52 -15.78 -29.84
CA LYS A 48 -6.22 -17.12 -29.32
C LYS A 48 -5.45 -17.98 -30.32
N GLN A 49 -5.84 -17.97 -31.59
CA GLN A 49 -5.13 -18.73 -32.64
C GLN A 49 -3.72 -18.19 -32.89
N LEU A 50 -3.52 -16.88 -32.81
CA LEU A 50 -2.20 -16.27 -32.96
C LEU A 50 -1.29 -16.58 -31.77
N LEU A 51 -1.80 -16.46 -30.54
CA LEU A 51 -1.11 -16.85 -29.31
C LEU A 51 -0.65 -18.31 -29.34
N ALA A 52 -1.48 -19.22 -29.86
CA ALA A 52 -1.12 -20.62 -30.04
C ALA A 52 0.08 -20.82 -30.99
N LYS A 53 0.19 -19.99 -32.05
CA LYS A 53 1.26 -20.05 -33.05
C LYS A 53 2.55 -19.35 -32.61
N ALA A 54 2.45 -18.32 -31.78
CA ALA A 54 3.61 -17.57 -31.30
C ALA A 54 4.57 -18.46 -30.50
N ALA A 55 5.87 -18.21 -30.68
CA ALA A 55 6.93 -18.84 -29.93
C ALA A 55 7.22 -18.09 -28.62
N PRO A 56 7.81 -18.75 -27.60
CA PRO A 56 8.28 -18.05 -26.42
C PRO A 56 9.25 -16.91 -26.76
N GLY A 57 9.05 -15.75 -26.15
CA GLY A 57 9.82 -14.53 -26.39
C GLY A 57 9.24 -13.60 -27.47
N ASP A 58 8.25 -14.07 -28.25
CA ASP A 58 7.63 -13.26 -29.29
C ASP A 58 6.88 -12.04 -28.74
N THR A 59 6.64 -11.05 -29.60
CA THR A 59 5.77 -9.91 -29.33
C THR A 59 4.54 -9.96 -30.22
N ILE A 60 3.35 -9.81 -29.66
CA ILE A 60 2.09 -9.70 -30.40
C ILE A 60 1.51 -8.31 -30.17
N THR A 61 1.41 -7.51 -31.24
CA THR A 61 0.74 -6.21 -31.21
C THR A 61 -0.73 -6.36 -31.58
N VAL A 62 -1.65 -5.96 -30.70
CA VAL A 62 -3.10 -6.05 -30.85
C VAL A 62 -3.66 -4.71 -31.30
N HIS A 63 -4.47 -4.70 -32.35
CA HIS A 63 -5.23 -3.52 -32.80
C HIS A 63 -6.73 -3.80 -32.80
N GLY A 64 -7.52 -2.81 -32.37
CA GLY A 64 -8.98 -2.91 -32.27
C GLY A 64 -9.48 -3.72 -31.07
N THR A 65 -10.79 -3.98 -31.06
CA THR A 65 -11.48 -4.63 -29.92
C THR A 65 -11.58 -6.14 -30.09
N VAL A 66 -11.01 -6.89 -29.14
CA VAL A 66 -11.05 -8.34 -29.06
C VAL A 66 -12.13 -8.77 -28.05
N GLN A 67 -13.04 -9.64 -28.50
CA GLN A 67 -14.12 -10.23 -27.70
C GLN A 67 -14.13 -11.75 -27.91
N GLU A 68 -13.21 -12.45 -27.26
CA GLU A 68 -13.03 -13.90 -27.40
C GLU A 68 -13.21 -14.66 -26.08
N GLY A 69 -13.80 -14.01 -25.07
CA GLY A 69 -13.79 -14.47 -23.68
C GLY A 69 -12.38 -14.47 -23.09
N THR A 70 -12.10 -15.33 -22.10
CA THR A 70 -10.79 -15.39 -21.45
C THR A 70 -9.66 -15.68 -22.45
N ILE A 71 -8.69 -14.76 -22.52
CA ILE A 71 -7.43 -14.91 -23.25
C ILE A 71 -6.39 -15.48 -22.28
N THR A 72 -5.80 -16.63 -22.59
CA THR A 72 -4.74 -17.23 -21.77
C THR A 72 -3.37 -17.00 -22.42
N ILE A 73 -2.41 -16.51 -21.65
CA ILE A 73 -0.99 -16.44 -22.01
C ILE A 73 -0.24 -17.49 -21.20
N ASP A 74 0.10 -18.59 -21.85
CA ASP A 74 0.70 -19.81 -21.27
C ASP A 74 2.17 -20.02 -21.64
N LYS A 75 2.79 -19.01 -22.27
CA LYS A 75 4.22 -18.99 -22.62
C LYS A 75 4.78 -17.58 -22.43
N PRO A 76 6.09 -17.45 -22.16
CA PRO A 76 6.75 -16.13 -22.11
C PRO A 76 6.53 -15.37 -23.41
N LEU A 77 5.95 -14.17 -23.36
CA LEU A 77 5.77 -13.29 -24.53
C LEU A 77 5.40 -11.87 -24.11
N THR A 78 5.44 -10.94 -25.06
CA THR A 78 4.91 -9.59 -24.88
C THR A 78 3.59 -9.43 -25.64
N LEU A 79 2.51 -9.13 -24.93
CA LEU A 79 1.24 -8.68 -25.51
C LEU A 79 1.18 -7.15 -25.45
N LEU A 80 1.23 -6.51 -26.61
CA LEU A 80 1.34 -5.07 -26.78
C LEU A 80 0.06 -4.51 -27.39
N GLY A 81 -0.50 -3.45 -26.81
CA GLY A 81 -1.59 -2.71 -27.40
C GLY A 81 -1.10 -1.70 -28.45
N GLY A 82 -1.71 -1.75 -29.62
CA GLY A 82 -1.62 -0.75 -30.67
C GLY A 82 -2.85 0.17 -30.70
N GLU A 83 -3.15 0.71 -31.87
CA GLU A 83 -4.31 1.60 -32.07
C GLU A 83 -5.64 0.91 -31.69
N GLY A 84 -6.38 1.54 -30.77
CA GLY A 84 -7.71 1.09 -30.36
C GLY A 84 -7.73 -0.28 -29.68
N ALA A 85 -6.61 -0.74 -29.13
CA ALA A 85 -6.46 -2.08 -28.57
C ALA A 85 -7.28 -2.25 -27.28
N VAL A 86 -8.39 -2.98 -27.38
CA VAL A 86 -9.26 -3.32 -26.26
C VAL A 86 -9.38 -4.84 -26.17
N ILE A 87 -9.22 -5.42 -24.98
CA ILE A 87 -9.65 -6.79 -24.70
C ILE A 87 -10.84 -6.70 -23.76
N ASP A 88 -12.00 -7.10 -24.26
CA ASP A 88 -13.28 -7.01 -23.57
C ASP A 88 -13.76 -8.41 -23.21
N GLY A 89 -13.87 -8.68 -21.90
CA GLY A 89 -14.23 -10.00 -21.38
C GLY A 89 -15.68 -10.40 -21.62
N GLY A 90 -16.55 -9.48 -22.03
CA GLY A 90 -17.96 -9.78 -22.28
C GLY A 90 -18.71 -10.28 -21.04
N ALA A 91 -18.21 -9.99 -19.84
CA ALA A 91 -18.68 -10.54 -18.56
C ALA A 91 -18.56 -12.08 -18.47
N GLU A 92 -17.52 -12.66 -19.06
CA GLU A 92 -17.19 -14.09 -18.97
C GLU A 92 -15.79 -14.33 -18.41
N GLY A 93 -15.68 -15.04 -17.28
CA GLY A 93 -14.39 -15.42 -16.68
C GLY A 93 -13.45 -14.24 -16.34
N ASP A 94 -12.16 -14.55 -16.27
CA ASP A 94 -11.09 -13.55 -16.33
C ASP A 94 -10.98 -12.99 -17.76
N VAL A 95 -10.56 -11.73 -17.94
CA VAL A 95 -10.33 -11.20 -19.30
C VAL A 95 -9.01 -11.73 -19.85
N LEU A 96 -7.92 -11.52 -19.10
CA LEU A 96 -6.58 -12.00 -19.42
C LEU A 96 -6.05 -12.86 -18.27
N LEU A 97 -5.73 -14.12 -18.56
CA LEU A 97 -5.13 -15.06 -17.62
C LEU A 97 -3.68 -15.35 -18.03
N VAL A 98 -2.73 -14.94 -17.20
CA VAL A 98 -1.29 -15.17 -17.37
C VAL A 98 -0.87 -16.34 -16.48
N THR A 99 -0.36 -17.39 -17.10
CA THR A 99 0.10 -18.62 -16.42
C THR A 99 1.54 -19.00 -16.76
N ALA A 100 2.30 -18.08 -17.38
CA ALA A 100 3.70 -18.26 -17.69
C ALA A 100 4.57 -17.12 -17.15
N ASP A 101 5.82 -17.47 -16.87
CA ASP A 101 6.86 -16.52 -16.49
C ASP A 101 7.19 -15.54 -17.63
N ASP A 102 7.79 -14.40 -17.26
CA ASP A 102 8.37 -13.43 -18.20
C ASP A 102 7.36 -12.90 -19.24
N VAL A 103 6.07 -12.85 -18.86
CA VAL A 103 5.01 -12.26 -19.68
C VAL A 103 4.93 -10.75 -19.45
N THR A 104 4.88 -9.99 -20.54
CA THR A 104 4.62 -8.55 -20.50
C THR A 104 3.26 -8.24 -21.10
N VAL A 105 2.43 -7.48 -20.39
CA VAL A 105 1.15 -6.96 -20.85
C VAL A 105 1.26 -5.43 -20.86
N HIS A 106 1.26 -4.83 -22.06
CA HIS A 106 1.62 -3.43 -22.27
C HIS A 106 0.58 -2.66 -23.08
N ALA A 107 0.18 -1.48 -22.61
CA ALA A 107 -0.63 -0.51 -23.37
C ALA A 107 -1.99 -1.00 -23.90
N LEU A 108 -2.66 -1.89 -23.17
CA LEU A 108 -4.00 -2.37 -23.52
C LEU A 108 -5.08 -1.71 -22.67
N THR A 109 -6.28 -1.56 -23.24
CA THR A 109 -7.50 -1.37 -22.45
C THR A 109 -8.12 -2.73 -22.14
N ILE A 110 -8.31 -3.03 -20.85
CA ILE A 110 -8.90 -4.30 -20.37
C ILE A 110 -10.18 -3.97 -19.61
N ARG A 111 -11.29 -4.62 -19.95
CA ARG A 111 -12.58 -4.32 -19.31
C ARG A 111 -13.55 -5.49 -19.26
N ASN A 112 -14.55 -5.34 -18.39
CA ASN A 112 -15.71 -6.23 -18.27
C ASN A 112 -15.38 -7.72 -18.01
N PRO A 113 -14.54 -8.08 -17.01
CA PRO A 113 -14.51 -9.46 -16.50
C PRO A 113 -15.87 -9.87 -15.96
N LEU A 114 -16.11 -11.18 -15.80
CA LEU A 114 -17.28 -11.66 -15.07
C LEU A 114 -17.21 -11.23 -13.61
N HIS A 115 -18.26 -10.57 -13.14
CA HIS A 115 -18.45 -10.32 -11.71
C HIS A 115 -18.84 -11.63 -11.00
N SER A 116 -18.14 -11.98 -9.92
CA SER A 116 -18.46 -13.15 -9.11
C SER A 116 -18.13 -12.91 -7.64
N ASN A 117 -19.05 -13.27 -6.75
CA ASN A 117 -18.83 -13.29 -5.30
C ASN A 117 -18.22 -14.61 -4.80
N LEU A 118 -18.06 -15.58 -5.70
CA LEU A 118 -17.57 -16.93 -5.38
C LEU A 118 -16.16 -17.18 -5.95
N ASN A 119 -15.87 -16.56 -7.09
CA ASN A 119 -14.61 -16.71 -7.80
C ASN A 119 -13.94 -15.35 -7.92
N ASP A 120 -12.66 -15.27 -7.60
CA ASP A 120 -11.88 -14.04 -7.69
C ASP A 120 -11.47 -13.77 -9.15
N LEU A 121 -12.39 -13.30 -9.98
CA LEU A 121 -12.16 -13.04 -11.41
C LEU A 121 -11.67 -11.61 -11.65
N ALA A 122 -10.72 -11.45 -12.57
CA ALA A 122 -10.01 -10.19 -12.79
C ALA A 122 -9.93 -9.77 -14.27
N GLY A 123 -9.66 -8.48 -14.48
CA GLY A 123 -9.23 -7.96 -15.78
C GLY A 123 -7.94 -8.64 -16.21
N ILE A 124 -6.90 -8.55 -15.39
CA ILE A 124 -5.64 -9.26 -15.59
C ILE A 124 -5.37 -10.12 -14.37
N LYS A 125 -5.37 -11.43 -14.52
CA LYS A 125 -4.95 -12.38 -13.48
C LYS A 125 -3.60 -12.98 -13.84
N VAL A 126 -2.63 -12.89 -12.93
CA VAL A 126 -1.34 -13.59 -12.99
C VAL A 126 -1.35 -14.69 -11.95
N GLN A 127 -1.15 -15.94 -12.38
CA GLN A 127 -1.30 -17.10 -11.51
C GLN A 127 -0.03 -17.95 -11.48
N ALA A 128 0.63 -17.96 -10.32
CA ALA A 128 1.83 -18.75 -10.04
C ALA A 128 2.96 -18.54 -11.06
N CYS A 129 3.23 -17.28 -11.41
CA CYS A 129 4.27 -16.89 -12.38
C CYS A 129 5.35 -16.02 -11.75
N SER A 130 6.52 -15.99 -12.38
CA SER A 130 7.63 -15.12 -12.04
C SER A 130 7.83 -14.01 -13.07
N ARG A 131 8.28 -12.83 -12.63
CA ARG A 131 8.75 -11.73 -13.49
C ARG A 131 7.72 -11.22 -14.51
N ALA A 132 6.43 -11.36 -14.20
CA ALA A 132 5.37 -10.78 -15.01
C ALA A 132 5.42 -9.24 -14.94
N VAL A 133 5.23 -8.57 -16.08
CA VAL A 133 5.24 -7.10 -16.19
C VAL A 133 3.90 -6.63 -16.74
N ILE A 134 3.09 -6.01 -15.87
CA ILE A 134 1.80 -5.44 -16.23
C ILE A 134 1.94 -3.92 -16.24
N THR A 135 2.01 -3.31 -17.42
CA THR A 135 2.37 -1.89 -17.50
C THR A 135 1.62 -1.06 -18.55
N ALA A 136 1.39 0.21 -18.22
CA ALA A 136 0.75 1.18 -19.12
C ALA A 136 -0.66 0.77 -19.59
N ASN A 137 -1.35 -0.12 -18.85
CA ASN A 137 -2.69 -0.57 -19.21
C ASN A 137 -3.76 0.34 -18.60
N ILE A 138 -4.92 0.39 -19.23
CA ILE A 138 -6.14 1.01 -18.73
C ILE A 138 -7.11 -0.10 -18.36
N LEU A 139 -7.56 -0.14 -17.11
CA LEU A 139 -8.50 -1.14 -16.61
C LEU A 139 -9.81 -0.48 -16.17
N GLU A 140 -10.91 -0.88 -16.80
CA GLU A 140 -12.23 -0.25 -16.62
C GLU A 140 -13.30 -1.30 -16.29
N HIS A 141 -14.21 -0.96 -15.38
CA HIS A 141 -15.35 -1.82 -15.01
C HIS A 141 -14.91 -3.25 -14.60
N CYS A 142 -13.75 -3.35 -13.94
CA CYS A 142 -13.21 -4.62 -13.48
C CYS A 142 -13.56 -4.85 -12.02
N PHE A 143 -14.07 -6.03 -11.67
CA PHE A 143 -14.34 -6.40 -10.28
C PHE A 143 -13.05 -6.41 -9.44
N PHE A 144 -12.14 -7.33 -9.78
CA PHE A 144 -10.70 -7.17 -9.54
C PHE A 144 -10.05 -6.64 -10.82
N ALA A 145 -9.25 -5.58 -10.76
CA ALA A 145 -8.62 -5.07 -11.97
C ALA A 145 -7.36 -5.87 -12.32
N ILE A 146 -6.38 -5.86 -11.42
CA ILE A 146 -5.14 -6.63 -11.53
C ILE A 146 -5.04 -7.54 -10.33
N TYR A 147 -4.99 -8.86 -10.55
CA TYR A 147 -4.84 -9.85 -9.50
C TYR A 147 -3.56 -10.66 -9.72
N LEU A 148 -2.58 -10.50 -8.82
CA LEU A 148 -1.43 -11.39 -8.71
C LEU A 148 -1.68 -12.45 -7.62
N ASN A 149 -1.66 -13.71 -8.01
CA ASN A 149 -1.87 -14.86 -7.13
C ASN A 149 -0.63 -15.75 -7.19
N GLY A 150 0.16 -15.82 -6.12
CA GLY A 150 1.37 -16.65 -6.11
C GLY A 150 2.50 -16.12 -7.00
N ALA A 151 2.52 -14.81 -7.28
CA ALA A 151 3.48 -14.23 -8.21
C ALA A 151 4.78 -13.81 -7.51
N HIS A 152 5.91 -14.01 -8.20
CA HIS A 152 7.25 -13.68 -7.71
C HIS A 152 7.89 -12.64 -8.64
N ASP A 153 8.61 -11.65 -8.10
CA ASP A 153 9.30 -10.62 -8.90
C ASP A 153 8.39 -9.84 -9.87
N ALA A 154 7.09 -9.77 -9.58
CA ALA A 154 6.11 -9.16 -10.48
C ALA A 154 6.17 -7.63 -10.45
N ARG A 155 5.95 -6.99 -11.60
CA ARG A 155 5.98 -5.53 -11.75
C ARG A 155 4.64 -5.02 -12.29
N VAL A 156 3.94 -4.22 -11.48
CA VAL A 156 2.69 -3.55 -11.87
C VAL A 156 2.95 -2.06 -11.93
N GLU A 157 3.07 -1.52 -13.14
CA GLU A 157 3.64 -0.19 -13.34
C GLU A 157 2.86 0.70 -14.29
N ARG A 158 2.58 1.94 -13.89
CA ARG A 158 1.96 2.95 -14.79
C ARG A 158 0.57 2.55 -15.32
N ASN A 159 -0.18 1.74 -14.59
CA ASN A 159 -1.54 1.38 -14.99
C ASN A 159 -2.54 2.42 -14.44
N ILE A 160 -3.62 2.63 -15.20
CA ILE A 160 -4.79 3.40 -14.76
C ILE A 160 -5.89 2.39 -14.47
N VAL A 161 -6.30 2.30 -13.21
CA VAL A 161 -7.30 1.35 -12.72
C VAL A 161 -8.50 2.16 -12.23
N ASN A 162 -9.63 2.01 -12.92
CA ASN A 162 -10.84 2.78 -12.64
C ASN A 162 -12.04 1.84 -12.47
N GLY A 163 -12.54 1.75 -11.24
CA GLY A 163 -13.79 1.07 -10.95
C GLY A 163 -15.02 1.93 -11.30
N ASP A 164 -16.20 1.41 -10.98
CA ASP A 164 -17.47 2.10 -11.18
C ASP A 164 -17.95 2.74 -9.87
N PRO A 165 -17.96 4.09 -9.75
CA PRO A 165 -18.42 4.76 -8.54
C PRO A 165 -19.92 4.57 -8.27
N SER A 166 -20.70 4.11 -9.25
CA SER A 166 -22.13 3.86 -9.10
C SER A 166 -22.48 2.46 -8.55
N ASP A 167 -21.50 1.54 -8.51
CA ASP A 167 -21.71 0.14 -8.10
C ASP A 167 -20.61 -0.35 -7.13
N LEU A 168 -20.22 0.49 -6.17
CA LEU A 168 -19.15 0.19 -5.20
C LEU A 168 -19.40 -1.08 -4.37
N ASP A 169 -20.67 -1.38 -4.05
CA ASP A 169 -21.07 -2.60 -3.32
C ASP A 169 -20.68 -3.88 -4.06
N ARG A 170 -20.50 -3.79 -5.38
CA ARG A 170 -20.13 -4.91 -6.25
C ARG A 170 -18.70 -4.83 -6.75
N MET A 171 -17.87 -3.91 -6.24
CA MET A 171 -16.45 -3.82 -6.58
C MET A 171 -15.58 -4.58 -5.58
N ALA A 172 -14.54 -5.24 -6.09
CA ALA A 172 -13.47 -5.76 -5.25
C ALA A 172 -12.29 -4.78 -5.28
N ASN A 173 -11.07 -5.30 -5.25
CA ASN A 173 -9.87 -4.50 -5.08
C ASN A 173 -9.29 -4.13 -6.44
N GLY A 174 -8.71 -2.93 -6.56
CA GLY A 174 -8.11 -2.48 -7.82
C GLY A 174 -6.89 -3.33 -8.19
N ILE A 175 -5.84 -3.23 -7.39
CA ILE A 175 -4.64 -4.07 -7.51
C ILE A 175 -4.58 -4.98 -6.29
N HIS A 176 -4.65 -6.30 -6.50
CA HIS A 176 -4.70 -7.29 -5.44
C HIS A 176 -3.53 -8.27 -5.56
N LEU A 177 -2.80 -8.43 -4.46
CA LEU A 177 -1.71 -9.38 -4.34
C LEU A 177 -2.05 -10.38 -3.23
N TRP A 178 -1.97 -11.66 -3.57
CA TRP A 178 -2.15 -12.76 -2.63
C TRP A 178 -0.98 -13.72 -2.74
N LYS A 179 -0.31 -13.99 -1.61
CA LYS A 179 0.86 -14.89 -1.52
C LYS A 179 1.94 -14.58 -2.55
N CYS A 180 2.35 -13.32 -2.62
CA CYS A 180 3.37 -12.86 -3.57
C CYS A 180 4.65 -12.46 -2.81
N ASP A 181 5.77 -12.40 -3.51
CA ASP A 181 7.00 -11.85 -2.97
C ASP A 181 7.80 -11.05 -4.01
N ASN A 182 8.63 -10.15 -3.50
CA ASN A 182 9.49 -9.26 -4.29
C ASN A 182 8.74 -8.48 -5.39
N ALA A 183 7.48 -8.13 -5.14
CA ALA A 183 6.65 -7.40 -6.09
C ALA A 183 6.98 -5.90 -6.07
N THR A 184 6.90 -5.26 -7.24
CA THR A 184 7.02 -3.81 -7.39
C THR A 184 5.73 -3.22 -7.94
N ILE A 185 5.04 -2.41 -7.15
CA ILE A 185 3.80 -1.72 -7.52
C ILE A 185 4.11 -0.22 -7.58
N ARG A 186 4.19 0.36 -8.78
CA ARG A 186 4.60 1.77 -8.90
C ARG A 186 3.94 2.59 -9.99
N HIS A 187 3.80 3.89 -9.74
CA HIS A 187 3.22 4.84 -10.69
C HIS A 187 1.81 4.49 -11.17
N ASN A 188 1.05 3.68 -10.42
CA ASN A 188 -0.33 3.36 -10.77
C ASN A 188 -1.27 4.44 -10.23
N THR A 189 -2.37 4.67 -10.95
CA THR A 189 -3.51 5.45 -10.46
C THR A 189 -4.67 4.50 -10.24
N VAL A 190 -5.21 4.44 -9.02
CA VAL A 190 -6.32 3.53 -8.67
C VAL A 190 -7.48 4.31 -8.06
N LYS A 191 -8.68 4.17 -8.62
CA LYS A 191 -9.88 4.87 -8.17
C LYS A 191 -11.12 3.99 -8.16
N HIS A 192 -12.08 4.33 -7.29
CA HIS A 192 -13.43 3.78 -7.28
C HIS A 192 -13.49 2.25 -7.13
N HIS A 193 -12.56 1.69 -6.37
CA HIS A 193 -12.60 0.30 -5.92
C HIS A 193 -12.96 0.22 -4.44
N ARG A 194 -13.21 -1.00 -3.95
CA ARG A 194 -13.40 -1.24 -2.51
C ARG A 194 -12.12 -0.91 -1.75
N ASP A 195 -11.04 -1.61 -2.08
CA ASP A 195 -9.68 -1.26 -1.66
C ASP A 195 -8.87 -0.92 -2.93
N GLY A 196 -8.13 0.17 -2.93
CA GLY A 196 -7.31 0.58 -4.08
C GLY A 196 -6.22 -0.45 -4.37
N ILE A 197 -5.29 -0.60 -3.43
CA ILE A 197 -4.23 -1.60 -3.48
C ILE A 197 -4.34 -2.50 -2.25
N TYR A 198 -4.33 -3.83 -2.43
CA TYR A 198 -4.52 -4.80 -1.37
C TYR A 198 -3.44 -5.88 -1.38
N PHE A 199 -2.82 -6.12 -0.22
CA PHE A 199 -1.76 -7.08 0.00
C PHE A 199 -2.18 -8.08 1.10
N GLU A 200 -2.12 -9.37 0.79
CA GLU A 200 -2.32 -10.44 1.76
C GLU A 200 -1.28 -11.56 1.61
N PHE A 201 -0.56 -11.85 2.70
CA PHE A 201 0.60 -12.74 2.72
C PHE A 201 1.68 -12.35 1.71
N VAL A 202 1.95 -11.05 1.57
CA VAL A 202 2.96 -10.52 0.66
C VAL A 202 4.25 -10.21 1.42
N THR A 203 5.41 -10.46 0.83
CA THR A 203 6.68 -10.13 1.50
C THR A 203 7.71 -9.47 0.60
N ASP A 204 8.62 -8.71 1.22
CA ASP A 204 9.80 -8.11 0.57
C ASP A 204 9.45 -7.25 -0.66
N SER A 205 8.28 -6.59 -0.64
CA SER A 205 7.73 -5.88 -1.78
C SER A 205 7.78 -4.37 -1.61
N ARG A 206 7.71 -3.64 -2.74
CA ARG A 206 7.78 -2.18 -2.78
C ARG A 206 6.59 -1.54 -3.48
N ILE A 207 5.99 -0.55 -2.82
CA ILE A 207 4.87 0.23 -3.33
C ILE A 207 5.32 1.70 -3.43
N ALA A 208 5.57 2.20 -4.63
CA ALA A 208 6.19 3.51 -4.80
C ALA A 208 5.47 4.42 -5.80
N HIS A 209 5.30 5.70 -5.49
CA HIS A 209 4.74 6.69 -6.42
C HIS A 209 3.34 6.38 -6.97
N ASN A 210 2.52 5.63 -6.24
CA ASN A 210 1.14 5.38 -6.63
C ASN A 210 0.21 6.48 -6.13
N THR A 211 -0.91 6.64 -6.82
CA THR A 211 -2.02 7.50 -6.41
C THR A 211 -3.26 6.65 -6.23
N ALA A 212 -3.78 6.55 -5.00
CA ALA A 212 -5.03 5.85 -4.70
C ALA A 212 -6.03 6.82 -4.08
N MET A 213 -7.14 7.05 -4.78
CA MET A 213 -8.14 8.05 -4.37
C MET A 213 -9.58 7.57 -4.59
N HIS A 214 -10.52 8.10 -3.82
CA HIS A 214 -11.95 7.80 -3.97
C HIS A 214 -12.29 6.30 -3.92
N ASN A 215 -11.52 5.53 -3.16
CA ASN A 215 -11.84 4.12 -2.87
C ASN A 215 -12.74 4.05 -1.63
N ASP A 216 -13.69 3.11 -1.63
CA ASP A 216 -14.74 3.01 -0.63
C ASP A 216 -14.19 2.77 0.79
N ARG A 217 -13.16 1.92 0.91
CA ARG A 217 -12.54 1.57 2.19
C ARG A 217 -11.13 2.10 2.31
N TYR A 218 -10.16 1.53 1.60
CA TYR A 218 -8.74 1.84 1.80
C TYR A 218 -8.05 2.24 0.52
N GLY A 219 -7.16 3.23 0.58
CA GLY A 219 -6.20 3.48 -0.50
C GLY A 219 -5.17 2.36 -0.62
N LEU A 220 -4.65 1.87 0.52
CA LEU A 220 -3.77 0.70 0.61
C LEU A 220 -4.11 -0.15 1.84
N HIS A 221 -4.15 -1.47 1.68
CA HIS A 221 -4.54 -2.40 2.73
C HIS A 221 -3.58 -3.59 2.82
N PHE A 222 -3.05 -3.83 4.02
CA PHE A 222 -2.11 -4.89 4.34
C PHE A 222 -2.70 -5.87 5.35
N MET A 223 -2.64 -7.16 5.03
CA MET A 223 -2.97 -8.26 5.92
C MET A 223 -1.81 -9.27 5.93
N PHE A 224 -1.21 -9.52 7.09
CA PHE A 224 -0.15 -10.54 7.25
C PHE A 224 1.02 -10.41 6.25
N SER A 225 1.39 -9.19 5.90
CA SER A 225 2.41 -8.89 4.89
C SER A 225 3.64 -8.28 5.56
N HIS A 226 4.85 -8.65 5.16
CA HIS A 226 6.06 -8.44 5.97
C HIS A 226 7.24 -7.92 5.15
N ARG A 227 8.07 -7.09 5.79
CA ARG A 227 9.29 -6.52 5.18
C ARG A 227 9.00 -5.71 3.91
N ASP A 228 7.83 -5.08 3.87
CA ASP A 228 7.42 -4.26 2.74
C ASP A 228 7.75 -2.79 2.99
N MET A 229 7.90 -2.06 1.89
CA MET A 229 8.12 -0.62 1.90
C MET A 229 7.09 0.07 1.02
N TYR A 230 6.52 1.15 1.53
CA TYR A 230 5.77 2.07 0.69
C TYR A 230 6.26 3.51 0.83
N ASP A 231 6.69 4.05 -0.31
CA ASP A 231 7.37 5.34 -0.41
C ASP A 231 6.76 6.27 -1.47
N ASP A 232 6.65 7.56 -1.13
CA ASP A 232 6.26 8.62 -2.08
C ASP A 232 4.87 8.39 -2.74
N ASN A 233 3.92 7.76 -2.03
CA ASN A 233 2.55 7.54 -2.50
C ASN A 233 1.59 8.64 -2.06
N HIS A 234 0.47 8.78 -2.78
CA HIS A 234 -0.59 9.74 -2.50
C HIS A 234 -1.93 9.02 -2.25
N PHE A 235 -2.45 9.16 -1.02
CA PHE A 235 -3.71 8.57 -0.55
C PHE A 235 -4.70 9.67 -0.20
N GLU A 236 -5.70 9.89 -1.06
CA GLU A 236 -6.63 11.01 -0.92
C GLU A 236 -8.09 10.62 -1.03
N ASP A 237 -8.92 11.16 -0.13
CA ASP A 237 -10.39 11.04 -0.19
C ASP A 237 -10.86 9.58 -0.36
N ASN A 238 -10.20 8.66 0.33
CA ASN A 238 -10.66 7.29 0.50
C ASN A 238 -11.45 7.20 1.82
N GLY A 239 -12.25 6.13 2.00
CA GLY A 239 -12.92 5.86 3.28
C GLY A 239 -11.96 5.89 4.48
N ALA A 240 -10.72 5.44 4.26
CA ALA A 240 -9.53 5.63 5.07
C ALA A 240 -8.29 5.53 4.17
N GLY A 241 -7.19 6.17 4.56
CA GLY A 241 -5.96 6.23 3.75
C GLY A 241 -5.31 4.85 3.62
N VAL A 242 -4.68 4.37 4.69
CA VAL A 242 -3.96 3.10 4.70
C VAL A 242 -4.23 2.32 5.99
N ALA A 243 -4.40 1.00 5.86
CA ALA A 243 -4.50 0.09 7.00
C ALA A 243 -3.42 -0.99 6.93
N VAL A 244 -2.61 -1.09 7.99
CA VAL A 244 -1.55 -2.11 8.13
C VAL A 244 -1.86 -3.00 9.31
N MET A 245 -2.15 -4.28 9.03
CA MET A 245 -2.60 -5.24 10.05
C MET A 245 -1.73 -6.49 10.12
N PHE A 246 -1.44 -6.94 11.34
CA PHE A 246 -0.77 -8.23 11.63
C PHE A 246 0.56 -8.41 10.89
N SER A 247 1.31 -7.32 10.78
CA SER A 247 2.46 -7.19 9.87
C SER A 247 3.74 -6.82 10.62
N LYS A 248 4.91 -7.04 10.02
CA LYS A 248 6.20 -6.79 10.69
C LYS A 248 7.18 -6.13 9.74
N GLN A 249 8.04 -5.27 10.27
CA GLN A 249 9.14 -4.65 9.54
C GLN A 249 8.67 -3.80 8.35
N ILE A 250 7.67 -2.94 8.57
CA ILE A 250 7.09 -2.12 7.51
C ILE A 250 7.69 -0.71 7.52
N THR A 251 8.13 -0.26 6.35
CA THR A 251 8.73 1.06 6.16
C THR A 251 7.79 1.97 5.36
N MET A 252 7.45 3.13 5.93
CA MET A 252 6.39 4.04 5.45
C MET A 252 6.97 5.44 5.31
N ARG A 253 7.40 5.84 4.11
CA ARG A 253 8.21 7.08 3.95
C ARG A 253 7.66 8.04 2.92
N ARG A 254 7.67 9.35 3.21
CA ARG A 254 7.33 10.42 2.25
C ARG A 254 5.96 10.29 1.57
N ASN A 255 5.01 9.61 2.21
CA ASN A 255 3.66 9.47 1.68
C ASN A 255 2.79 10.67 2.07
N VAL A 256 1.81 10.98 1.23
CA VAL A 256 0.80 12.01 1.46
C VAL A 256 -0.52 11.34 1.77
N PHE A 257 -1.09 11.67 2.92
CA PHE A 257 -2.41 11.23 3.37
C PHE A 257 -3.30 12.46 3.51
N ARG A 258 -4.29 12.60 2.63
CA ARG A 258 -5.08 13.82 2.52
C ARG A 258 -6.58 13.53 2.56
N ALA A 259 -7.33 14.31 3.33
CA ALA A 259 -8.79 14.33 3.27
C ALA A 259 -9.48 12.96 3.49
N ASN A 260 -8.82 11.98 4.11
CA ASN A 260 -9.46 10.71 4.45
C ASN A 260 -10.34 10.92 5.69
N ARG A 261 -11.63 11.12 5.45
CA ARG A 261 -12.61 11.62 6.42
C ARG A 261 -13.78 10.66 6.57
N GLY A 262 -14.29 10.58 7.79
CA GLY A 262 -15.37 9.68 8.15
C GLY A 262 -15.36 9.36 9.64
N ALA A 263 -16.45 8.76 10.14
CA ALA A 263 -16.64 8.49 11.57
C ALA A 263 -15.55 7.59 12.19
N SER A 264 -14.95 6.71 11.39
CA SER A 264 -13.86 5.83 11.80
C SER A 264 -12.68 5.87 10.82
N ALA A 265 -12.53 6.99 10.10
CA ALA A 265 -11.48 7.17 9.11
C ALA A 265 -10.15 7.56 9.77
N TYR A 266 -9.07 7.22 9.08
CA TYR A 266 -7.70 7.54 9.46
C TYR A 266 -6.87 7.74 8.20
N GLY A 267 -5.81 8.53 8.28
CA GLY A 267 -4.76 8.56 7.27
C GLY A 267 -4.02 7.23 7.29
N LEU A 268 -3.58 6.79 8.46
CA LEU A 268 -2.87 5.53 8.65
C LEU A 268 -3.33 4.80 9.91
N LEU A 269 -3.76 3.55 9.78
CA LEU A 269 -3.97 2.63 10.88
C LEU A 269 -2.83 1.62 10.95
N LEU A 270 -2.28 1.46 12.15
CA LEU A 270 -1.39 0.39 12.52
C LEU A 270 -2.13 -0.51 13.52
N LYS A 271 -2.34 -1.77 13.17
CA LYS A 271 -2.99 -2.74 14.03
C LYS A 271 -2.14 -3.99 14.18
N GLU A 272 -1.68 -4.23 15.39
CA GLU A 272 -0.86 -5.41 15.72
C GLU A 272 0.37 -5.54 14.81
N ILE A 273 1.11 -4.43 14.66
CA ILE A 273 2.36 -4.40 13.89
C ILE A 273 3.57 -4.28 14.81
N ASN A 274 4.71 -4.79 14.34
CA ASN A 274 5.98 -4.69 15.05
C ASN A 274 7.07 -4.14 14.13
N ASP A 275 8.02 -3.39 14.71
CA ASP A 275 9.23 -2.93 14.00
C ASP A 275 8.89 -2.02 12.80
N GLY A 276 8.12 -0.96 13.02
CA GLY A 276 7.66 -0.05 11.98
C GLY A 276 8.45 1.26 11.94
N VAL A 277 8.69 1.80 10.74
CA VAL A 277 9.29 3.15 10.57
C VAL A 277 8.35 4.02 9.74
N ILE A 278 7.93 5.15 10.31
CA ILE A 278 7.03 6.13 9.70
C ILE A 278 7.80 7.45 9.64
N SER A 279 8.34 7.77 8.47
CA SER A 279 9.17 8.97 8.32
C SER A 279 8.76 9.90 7.18
N ASP A 280 8.92 11.20 7.39
CA ASP A 280 8.78 12.21 6.34
C ASP A 280 7.40 12.28 5.67
N ASN A 281 6.36 11.68 6.27
CA ASN A 281 5.02 11.67 5.70
C ASN A 281 4.30 13.00 5.96
N ALA A 282 3.22 13.25 5.21
CA ALA A 282 2.33 14.38 5.40
C ALA A 282 0.89 13.90 5.61
N PHE A 283 0.39 14.06 6.84
CA PHE A 283 -1.00 13.80 7.21
C PHE A 283 -1.73 15.13 7.28
N THR A 284 -2.52 15.44 6.25
CA THR A 284 -3.28 16.69 6.18
C THR A 284 -4.78 16.43 6.13
N ASP A 285 -5.53 17.07 7.02
CA ASP A 285 -7.00 17.13 6.92
C ASP A 285 -7.70 15.75 6.96
N ASN A 286 -7.13 14.81 7.72
CA ASN A 286 -7.74 13.50 7.98
C ASN A 286 -8.55 13.55 9.29
N THR A 287 -9.54 12.66 9.45
CA THR A 287 -10.23 12.51 10.75
C THR A 287 -9.20 12.17 11.85
N THR A 288 -8.35 11.20 11.59
CA THR A 288 -7.19 10.85 12.41
C THR A 288 -5.98 10.77 11.50
N GLY A 289 -4.84 11.37 11.84
CA GLY A 289 -3.59 11.25 11.08
C GLY A 289 -3.08 9.81 11.15
N ILE A 290 -2.62 9.40 12.32
CA ILE A 290 -2.21 8.01 12.61
C ILE A 290 -3.00 7.45 13.80
N MET A 291 -3.46 6.20 13.68
CA MET A 291 -3.98 5.41 14.78
C MET A 291 -3.08 4.20 15.01
N VAL A 292 -2.64 3.99 16.26
CA VAL A 292 -1.73 2.90 16.65
C VAL A 292 -2.42 2.03 17.70
N ASP A 293 -2.75 0.79 17.35
CA ASP A 293 -3.45 -0.19 18.18
C ASP A 293 -2.63 -1.49 18.27
N GLY A 294 -2.19 -1.87 19.48
CA GLY A 294 -1.51 -3.14 19.73
C GLY A 294 -0.14 -3.27 19.07
N CYS A 295 0.57 -2.17 18.84
CA CYS A 295 1.84 -2.16 18.12
C CYS A 295 3.05 -2.06 19.06
N ASN A 296 4.24 -2.44 18.60
CA ASN A 296 5.48 -2.17 19.34
C ASN A 296 6.68 -1.85 18.45
N ARG A 297 7.66 -1.14 19.04
CA ARG A 297 8.88 -0.70 18.35
C ARG A 297 8.56 0.08 17.07
N ILE A 298 7.77 1.15 17.23
CA ILE A 298 7.36 2.03 16.13
C ILE A 298 8.13 3.35 16.22
N ASP A 299 8.87 3.68 15.18
CA ASP A 299 9.60 4.94 15.03
C ASP A 299 8.80 5.90 14.15
N VAL A 300 8.25 6.96 14.74
CA VAL A 300 7.47 8.01 14.08
C VAL A 300 8.30 9.29 14.06
N ARG A 301 8.91 9.62 12.92
CA ARG A 301 9.82 10.76 12.85
C ARG A 301 9.65 11.67 11.64
N ASP A 302 9.91 12.96 11.84
CA ASP A 302 9.97 13.95 10.75
C ASP A 302 8.66 14.09 9.94
N ASN A 303 7.53 13.64 10.50
CA ASN A 303 6.21 13.71 9.84
C ASN A 303 5.54 15.07 10.09
N LEU A 304 4.66 15.47 9.18
CA LEU A 304 3.81 16.65 9.30
C LEU A 304 2.39 16.21 9.57
N PHE A 305 1.84 16.66 10.69
CA PHE A 305 0.45 16.52 11.05
C PHE A 305 -0.21 17.89 11.00
N ARG A 306 -1.00 18.13 9.95
CA ARG A 306 -1.60 19.42 9.69
C ARG A 306 -3.13 19.34 9.60
N MET A 307 -3.83 20.14 10.40
CA MET A 307 -5.30 20.28 10.32
C MET A 307 -6.08 18.95 10.44
N ASN A 308 -5.54 17.95 11.14
CA ASN A 308 -6.28 16.70 11.39
C ASN A 308 -7.26 16.88 12.56
N GLY A 309 -8.26 16.02 12.65
CA GLY A 309 -9.08 15.90 13.87
C GLY A 309 -8.19 15.49 15.04
N TRP A 310 -7.67 14.27 14.99
CA TRP A 310 -6.53 13.85 15.82
C TRP A 310 -5.29 13.74 14.95
N ALA A 311 -4.15 14.28 15.35
CA ALA A 311 -2.90 13.98 14.65
C ALA A 311 -2.45 12.53 14.91
N LEU A 312 -2.42 12.12 16.18
CA LEU A 312 -2.07 10.78 16.59
C LEU A 312 -3.01 10.24 17.67
N ARG A 313 -3.51 9.03 17.47
CA ARG A 313 -4.20 8.24 18.50
C ARG A 313 -3.33 7.05 18.86
N LEU A 314 -2.75 7.06 20.06
CA LEU A 314 -1.82 6.03 20.53
C LEU A 314 -2.50 5.24 21.65
N PHE A 315 -2.88 3.99 21.39
CA PHE A 315 -3.63 3.19 22.36
C PHE A 315 -2.69 2.63 23.43
N ALA A 316 -3.21 2.37 24.63
CA ALA A 316 -2.43 1.94 25.80
C ALA A 316 -1.70 0.60 25.61
N ASN A 317 -2.15 -0.23 24.65
CA ASN A 317 -1.50 -1.47 24.25
C ASN A 317 -0.35 -1.28 23.24
N ALA A 318 0.00 -0.03 22.90
CA ALA A 318 1.17 0.31 22.12
C ALA A 318 2.35 0.70 23.03
N PHE A 319 3.49 0.06 22.84
CA PHE A 319 4.67 0.23 23.69
C PHE A 319 5.96 0.32 22.87
N ASP A 320 7.01 0.90 23.46
CA ASP A 320 8.30 1.13 22.80
C ASP A 320 8.18 1.94 21.50
N CYS A 321 7.24 2.90 21.45
CA CYS A 321 7.09 3.81 20.33
C CYS A 321 7.87 5.11 20.58
N THR A 322 8.59 5.59 19.57
CA THR A 322 9.34 6.85 19.62
C THR A 322 8.74 7.85 18.65
N LEU A 323 8.46 9.06 19.13
CA LEU A 323 7.98 10.19 18.34
C LEU A 323 9.00 11.32 18.38
N GLN A 324 9.62 11.63 17.25
CA GLN A 324 10.72 12.61 17.21
C GLN A 324 10.68 13.49 15.95
N GLY A 325 10.96 14.79 16.08
CA GLY A 325 11.10 15.67 14.91
C GLY A 325 9.80 15.94 14.14
N ASN A 326 8.64 15.50 14.67
CA ASN A 326 7.37 15.69 13.98
C ASN A 326 6.87 17.13 14.15
N THR A 327 6.10 17.61 13.18
CA THR A 327 5.45 18.93 13.20
C THR A 327 3.96 18.77 13.40
N PHE A 328 3.43 19.25 14.52
CA PHE A 328 2.00 19.29 14.82
C PHE A 328 1.48 20.73 14.65
N SER A 329 0.56 20.93 13.70
CA SER A 329 0.01 22.26 13.40
C SER A 329 -1.46 22.24 13.03
N GLY A 330 -2.27 23.03 13.73
CA GLY A 330 -3.69 23.23 13.44
C GLY A 330 -4.57 22.00 13.69
N ASN A 331 -4.06 20.96 14.37
CA ASN A 331 -4.87 19.79 14.69
C ASN A 331 -5.85 20.11 15.83
N THR A 332 -7.03 19.48 15.83
CA THR A 332 -7.99 19.64 16.93
C THR A 332 -7.42 19.01 18.21
N PHE A 333 -6.84 17.82 18.10
CA PHE A 333 -6.06 17.16 19.14
C PHE A 333 -4.73 16.70 18.56
N ASP A 334 -3.62 16.97 19.24
CA ASP A 334 -2.32 16.46 18.78
C ASP A 334 -2.16 14.98 19.11
N VAL A 335 -2.39 14.62 20.37
CA VAL A 335 -2.29 13.22 20.82
C VAL A 335 -3.49 12.85 21.69
N SER A 336 -4.02 11.64 21.51
CA SER A 336 -4.95 11.01 22.46
C SER A 336 -4.54 9.56 22.78
N THR A 337 -5.06 9.05 23.91
CA THR A 337 -4.88 7.67 24.37
C THR A 337 -6.15 7.20 25.11
N ASN A 338 -6.37 5.89 25.14
CA ASN A 338 -7.47 5.24 25.86
C ASN A 338 -7.06 4.71 27.26
N GLY A 339 -5.80 4.88 27.66
CA GLY A 339 -5.29 4.41 28.95
C GLY A 339 -3.82 4.77 29.20
N ASP A 340 -3.22 4.09 30.16
CA ASP A 340 -1.84 4.36 30.58
C ASP A 340 -0.82 3.82 29.57
N LEU A 341 -0.07 4.73 28.97
CA LEU A 341 1.00 4.40 28.03
C LEU A 341 2.28 4.01 28.77
N ARG A 342 3.00 3.04 28.21
CA ARG A 342 4.23 2.49 28.79
C ARG A 342 5.36 2.53 27.77
N ASN A 343 6.53 2.98 28.21
CA ASN A 343 7.77 3.00 27.43
C ASN A 343 7.67 3.72 26.07
N ASN A 344 6.80 4.73 25.96
CA ASN A 344 6.71 5.58 24.77
C ASN A 344 7.47 6.88 25.02
N VAL A 345 8.22 7.34 24.02
CA VAL A 345 9.09 8.51 24.11
C VAL A 345 8.62 9.57 23.12
N MET A 346 8.49 10.82 23.58
CA MET A 346 8.29 12.00 22.74
C MET A 346 9.44 12.95 22.99
N ARG A 347 10.14 13.40 21.94
CA ARG A 347 11.23 14.36 22.08
C ARG A 347 11.44 15.17 20.81
N GLY A 348 11.72 16.47 20.93
CA GLY A 348 12.14 17.26 19.79
C GLY A 348 11.07 17.36 18.71
N ASN A 349 9.79 17.37 19.09
CA ASN A 349 8.70 17.66 18.15
C ASN A 349 8.37 19.14 18.20
N TYR A 350 7.92 19.70 17.09
CA TYR A 350 7.34 21.03 17.03
C TYR A 350 5.84 20.96 17.29
N TRP A 351 5.37 21.77 18.23
CA TRP A 351 3.96 21.89 18.57
C TRP A 351 3.55 23.36 18.40
N ASP A 352 2.59 23.64 17.52
CA ASP A 352 2.13 25.02 17.28
C ASP A 352 1.53 25.70 18.52
N ARG A 353 1.06 24.91 19.50
CA ARG A 353 0.57 25.37 20.80
C ARG A 353 1.65 25.48 21.88
N TYR A 354 2.91 25.14 21.59
CA TYR A 354 4.00 25.32 22.54
C TYR A 354 4.20 26.81 22.84
N ALA A 355 4.25 27.15 24.12
CA ALA A 355 4.37 28.52 24.61
C ALA A 355 5.46 28.66 25.68
N GLY A 356 6.42 27.73 25.70
CA GLY A 356 7.59 27.83 26.56
C GLY A 356 8.62 28.81 26.01
N TYR A 357 9.81 28.77 26.59
CA TYR A 357 10.92 29.65 26.27
C TYR A 357 12.20 28.85 26.05
N ASP A 358 13.15 29.49 25.39
CA ASP A 358 14.47 28.97 25.04
C ASP A 358 15.50 30.04 25.48
N LEU A 359 16.07 29.86 26.66
CA LEU A 359 16.98 30.82 27.30
C LEU A 359 18.41 30.69 26.77
N ASP A 360 18.86 29.48 26.44
CA ASP A 360 20.20 29.21 25.94
C ASP A 360 20.33 29.34 24.41
N ARG A 361 19.20 29.48 23.71
CA ARG A 361 19.06 29.73 22.26
C ARG A 361 19.53 28.56 21.39
N ASP A 362 19.38 27.34 21.88
CA ASP A 362 19.73 26.14 21.12
C ASP A 362 18.64 25.70 20.12
N GLY A 363 17.46 26.34 20.15
CA GLY A 363 16.31 26.05 19.29
C GLY A 363 15.34 25.02 19.87
N HIS A 364 15.60 24.50 21.07
CA HIS A 364 14.72 23.67 21.87
C HIS A 364 14.15 24.45 23.06
N GLY A 365 12.96 24.08 23.50
CA GLY A 365 12.34 24.68 24.66
C GLY A 365 12.89 24.12 25.97
N ASP A 366 13.13 25.01 26.94
CA ASP A 366 13.60 24.68 28.29
C ASP A 366 12.52 24.07 29.20
N VAL A 367 11.25 24.17 28.77
CA VAL A 367 10.09 23.69 29.53
C VAL A 367 9.41 22.57 28.76
N PRO A 368 9.13 21.42 29.41
CA PRO A 368 8.45 20.30 28.75
C PRO A 368 7.06 20.66 28.21
N HIS A 369 6.71 20.12 27.05
CA HIS A 369 5.37 20.20 26.48
C HIS A 369 4.54 18.95 26.81
N ARG A 370 3.25 19.12 27.12
CA ARG A 370 2.30 18.03 27.35
C ARG A 370 1.21 18.08 26.25
N PRO A 371 1.24 17.20 25.24
CA PRO A 371 0.34 17.24 24.09
C PRO A 371 -1.04 16.62 24.35
N LEU A 372 -1.19 15.90 25.47
CA LEU A 372 -2.44 15.26 25.87
C LEU A 372 -3.22 16.15 26.85
N GLY A 373 -4.24 16.85 26.34
CA GLY A 373 -5.16 17.63 27.17
C GLY A 373 -6.25 16.78 27.82
N PHE A 374 -6.82 17.24 28.93
CA PHE A 374 -7.90 16.52 29.65
C PHE A 374 -9.14 16.34 28.78
N PHE A 375 -9.48 17.33 27.96
CA PHE A 375 -10.63 17.25 27.08
C PHE A 375 -10.47 16.14 26.02
N ALA A 376 -9.25 15.87 25.54
CA ALA A 376 -8.98 14.75 24.65
C ALA A 376 -9.30 13.40 25.34
N LEU A 377 -8.92 13.24 26.61
CA LEU A 377 -9.26 12.05 27.42
C LEU A 377 -10.76 11.91 27.67
N LEU A 378 -11.46 13.03 27.88
CA LEU A 378 -12.91 13.04 28.05
C LEU A 378 -13.61 12.54 26.79
N VAL A 379 -13.19 13.04 25.63
CA VAL A 379 -13.75 12.67 24.32
C VAL A 379 -13.51 11.19 24.01
N GLU A 380 -12.34 10.63 24.35
CA GLU A 380 -12.07 9.21 24.17
C GLU A 380 -13.04 8.32 24.97
N ARG A 381 -13.48 8.78 26.15
CA ARG A 381 -14.49 8.06 26.97
C ARG A 381 -15.92 8.37 26.57
N MET A 382 -16.18 9.59 26.13
CA MET A 382 -17.51 10.10 25.77
C MET A 382 -17.43 10.84 24.43
N PRO A 383 -17.54 10.13 23.29
CA PRO A 383 -17.38 10.74 21.97
C PRO A 383 -18.34 11.92 21.70
N TYR A 384 -19.55 11.89 22.27
CA TYR A 384 -20.53 12.98 22.16
C TYR A 384 -20.08 14.31 22.77
N ALA A 385 -19.10 14.29 23.67
CA ALA A 385 -18.50 15.51 24.21
C ALA A 385 -17.83 16.38 23.14
N MET A 386 -17.53 15.82 21.96
CA MET A 386 -16.98 16.56 20.81
C MET A 386 -17.78 17.78 20.38
N VAL A 387 -19.10 17.79 20.61
CA VAL A 387 -19.96 18.95 20.35
C VAL A 387 -19.51 20.18 21.16
N LEU A 388 -18.85 19.97 22.31
CA LEU A 388 -18.34 21.03 23.19
C LEU A 388 -16.92 21.48 22.85
N SER A 389 -16.25 20.88 21.86
CA SER A 389 -14.82 21.12 21.56
C SER A 389 -14.44 22.58 21.33
N ARG A 390 -15.37 23.40 20.80
CA ARG A 390 -15.16 24.83 20.55
C ARG A 390 -15.89 25.73 21.56
N SER A 391 -16.36 25.18 22.68
CA SER A 391 -17.05 25.94 23.72
C SER A 391 -16.08 26.79 24.54
N LEU A 392 -16.60 27.82 25.20
CA LEU A 392 -15.83 28.61 26.16
C LEU A 392 -15.28 27.75 27.32
N PHE A 393 -16.02 26.71 27.71
CA PHE A 393 -15.64 25.80 28.79
C PHE A 393 -14.33 25.05 28.47
N VAL A 394 -14.21 24.49 27.26
CA VAL A 394 -12.97 23.78 26.84
C VAL A 394 -11.78 24.74 26.80
N ASN A 395 -11.97 25.96 26.27
CA ASN A 395 -10.91 26.97 26.26
C ASN A 395 -10.43 27.38 27.66
N LEU A 396 -11.34 27.44 28.64
CA LEU A 396 -10.99 27.72 30.03
C LEU A 396 -10.26 26.54 30.68
N LEU A 397 -10.70 25.31 30.39
CA LEU A 397 -10.07 24.09 30.87
C LEU A 397 -8.62 23.98 30.37
N ASP A 398 -8.39 24.19 29.07
CA ASP A 398 -7.05 24.19 28.47
C ASP A 398 -6.12 25.24 29.11
N ARG A 399 -6.66 26.39 29.52
CA ARG A 399 -5.88 27.41 30.25
C ARG A 399 -5.60 27.01 31.70
N ALA A 400 -6.56 26.37 32.37
CA ALA A 400 -6.39 25.89 33.74
C ALA A 400 -5.32 24.79 33.83
N GLU A 401 -5.27 23.88 32.86
CA GLU A 401 -4.24 22.83 32.76
C GLU A 401 -2.82 23.40 32.72
N ARG A 402 -2.63 24.55 32.06
CA ARG A 402 -1.32 25.23 32.03
C ARG A 402 -0.89 25.75 33.40
N LEU A 403 -1.84 26.09 34.27
CA LEU A 403 -1.56 26.60 35.61
C LEU A 403 -1.44 25.47 36.65
N ILE A 404 -2.04 24.30 36.39
CA ILE A 404 -2.05 23.16 37.31
C ILE A 404 -1.59 21.89 36.54
N PRO A 405 -0.27 21.71 36.34
CA PRO A 405 0.27 20.61 35.54
C PRO A 405 -0.03 19.20 36.08
N SER A 406 -0.43 19.09 37.36
CA SER A 406 -0.72 17.81 38.02
C SER A 406 -1.99 17.11 37.52
N LEU A 407 -2.75 17.72 36.61
CA LEU A 407 -3.99 17.16 36.04
C LEU A 407 -3.78 16.31 34.78
N GLY A 408 -2.61 16.42 34.13
CA GLY A 408 -2.26 15.62 32.95
C GLY A 408 -1.40 14.41 33.32
N PRO A 409 -1.52 13.28 32.59
CA PRO A 409 -0.64 12.14 32.82
C PRO A 409 0.81 12.50 32.48
N GLU A 410 1.75 12.09 33.34
CA GLU A 410 3.19 12.28 33.14
C GLU A 410 3.73 11.47 31.94
N SER A 411 3.07 10.37 31.61
CA SER A 411 3.35 9.61 30.40
C SER A 411 2.92 10.44 29.19
N LEU A 412 3.88 10.79 28.32
CA LEU A 412 3.76 11.59 27.08
C LEU A 412 4.18 13.07 27.13
N LYS A 413 5.03 13.52 28.06
CA LYS A 413 5.68 14.83 27.87
C LYS A 413 6.79 14.77 26.81
N ASP A 414 6.90 15.82 26.01
CA ASP A 414 8.08 16.12 25.21
C ASP A 414 9.00 17.01 26.04
N GLU A 415 10.16 16.48 26.45
CA GLU A 415 11.08 17.20 27.35
C GLU A 415 11.78 18.38 26.66
N HIS A 416 11.97 18.30 25.34
CA HIS A 416 12.76 19.27 24.57
C HIS A 416 12.03 19.61 23.25
N PRO A 417 10.85 20.23 23.33
CA PRO A 417 10.06 20.58 22.14
C PRO A 417 10.83 21.58 21.27
N LEU A 418 10.66 21.51 19.96
CA LEU A 418 11.29 22.45 19.03
C LEU A 418 10.61 23.81 19.08
N MET A 419 11.40 24.89 19.10
CA MET A 419 10.89 26.27 19.07
C MET A 419 10.36 26.68 17.69
N ARG A 420 10.79 26.01 16.63
CA ARG A 420 10.41 26.28 15.24
C ARG A 420 10.18 24.98 14.50
N PRO A 421 9.29 24.97 13.48
CA PRO A 421 9.11 23.78 12.68
C PRO A 421 10.42 23.45 11.95
N PRO A 422 10.81 22.17 11.86
CA PRO A 422 11.96 21.76 11.06
C PRO A 422 11.78 22.18 9.60
N GLY A 423 12.83 22.75 9.00
CA GLY A 423 12.79 23.21 7.61
C GLY A 423 12.58 22.03 6.66
N ARG A 424 11.46 22.03 5.92
CA ARG A 424 11.21 21.02 4.88
C ARG A 424 11.70 21.52 3.52
N THR A 425 12.45 20.68 2.83
CA THR A 425 12.63 20.77 1.37
C THR A 425 11.24 20.54 0.76
N SER A 426 10.65 21.56 0.14
CA SER A 426 9.31 21.49 -0.43
C SER A 426 9.22 20.39 -1.49
N VAL A 427 8.36 19.39 -1.28
CA VAL A 427 7.82 18.58 -2.37
C VAL A 427 6.93 19.51 -3.19
N SER A 428 7.24 19.68 -4.48
CA SER A 428 6.51 20.58 -5.37
C SER A 428 5.03 20.23 -5.38
N GLU A 429 4.18 21.11 -4.86
CA GLU A 429 2.77 21.11 -5.19
C GLU A 429 2.65 21.35 -6.70
N ALA A 430 2.25 20.31 -7.45
CA ALA A 430 1.80 20.48 -8.81
C ALA A 430 0.54 21.36 -8.74
N THR A 431 0.72 22.64 -9.02
CA THR A 431 -0.35 23.63 -9.08
C THR A 431 -1.23 23.32 -10.29
N CYS A 432 -2.46 22.88 -10.04
CA CYS A 432 -3.52 23.00 -11.04
C CYS A 432 -3.92 24.47 -11.10
N GLY A 433 -3.95 25.04 -12.31
CA GLY A 433 -3.97 26.47 -12.58
C GLY A 433 -5.15 27.24 -11.96
N ASP A 434 -4.81 28.47 -11.58
CA ASP A 434 -5.65 29.53 -11.02
C ASP A 434 -6.78 29.94 -12.00
N MET A 435 -8.03 29.88 -11.55
CA MET A 435 -9.08 30.78 -12.01
C MET A 435 -9.69 31.46 -10.79
N GLY A 436 -9.35 32.73 -10.64
CA GLY A 436 -9.70 33.53 -9.48
C GLY A 436 -11.20 33.73 -9.28
N SER A 437 -11.58 33.81 -8.01
CA SER A 437 -12.51 34.84 -7.53
C SER A 437 -12.33 35.02 -6.03
N ASN A 438 -12.17 36.28 -5.63
CA ASN A 438 -12.14 36.70 -4.24
C ASN A 438 -13.46 36.35 -3.56
N LEU A 439 -13.43 35.40 -2.62
CA LEU A 439 -14.49 35.26 -1.64
C LEU A 439 -13.88 34.75 -0.32
N LYS A 440 -13.74 35.66 0.66
CA LYS A 440 -13.54 35.28 2.06
C LYS A 440 -14.84 34.64 2.56
N ILE A 441 -15.00 33.34 2.36
CA ILE A 441 -16.03 32.55 3.03
C ILE A 441 -15.40 31.95 4.30
N ALA A 442 -15.94 32.34 5.45
CA ALA A 442 -15.80 31.54 6.66
C ALA A 442 -16.61 30.25 6.47
N ILE A 443 -15.95 29.15 6.11
CA ILE A 443 -16.61 27.85 5.98
C ILE A 443 -16.78 27.28 7.40
N LEU A 444 -17.94 27.54 8.00
CA LEU A 444 -18.48 26.69 9.07
C LEU A 444 -19.18 25.51 8.37
N HIS A 445 -18.47 24.39 8.16
CA HIS A 445 -19.08 23.21 7.53
C HIS A 445 -19.76 22.33 8.59
N PRO A 446 -21.07 22.02 8.45
CA PRO A 446 -21.78 21.10 9.32
C PRO A 446 -21.56 19.66 8.83
N SER A 447 -20.36 19.12 9.06
CA SER A 447 -20.09 17.69 8.82
C SER A 447 -20.15 16.91 10.14
N PHE A 448 -21.31 16.94 10.79
CA PHE A 448 -21.64 16.10 11.95
C PHE A 448 -23.09 15.57 11.88
N PHE A 449 -23.71 15.57 10.70
CA PHE A 449 -24.95 14.83 10.49
C PHE A 449 -24.61 13.43 9.99
N ILE A 450 -24.84 12.46 10.88
CA ILE A 450 -24.86 11.04 10.58
C ILE A 450 -25.87 10.81 9.46
N HIS A 451 -25.38 10.49 8.26
CA HIS A 451 -26.26 9.97 7.22
C HIS A 451 -26.73 8.57 7.67
N PRO A 452 -28.03 8.22 7.60
CA PRO A 452 -28.56 6.98 8.18
C PRO A 452 -28.02 5.67 7.57
N SER A 453 -27.12 5.73 6.59
CA SER A 453 -26.51 4.54 5.97
C SER A 453 -25.22 4.04 6.63
N THR A 454 -24.66 4.75 7.62
CA THR A 454 -23.38 4.37 8.28
C THR A 454 -23.54 3.45 9.50
N GLN A 455 -24.34 2.39 9.40
CA GLN A 455 -24.40 1.32 10.42
C GLN A 455 -23.40 0.17 10.17
N ARG A 456 -22.40 0.32 9.30
CA ARG A 456 -21.58 -0.80 8.83
C ARG A 456 -20.09 -0.82 9.22
N ASN A 457 -19.72 -0.25 10.37
CA ASN A 457 -18.38 -0.46 10.96
C ASN A 457 -18.36 -1.21 12.31
N GLU A 458 -19.43 -1.95 12.64
CA GLU A 458 -19.45 -2.89 13.77
C GLU A 458 -19.37 -4.36 13.29
N LYS A 459 -18.19 -4.80 12.83
CA LYS A 459 -17.87 -6.22 12.68
C LYS A 459 -16.42 -6.49 13.12
N TRP A 460 -16.14 -6.26 14.40
CA TRP A 460 -14.94 -6.80 15.05
C TRP A 460 -15.35 -7.51 16.34
N ARG A 461 -15.94 -8.71 16.18
CA ARG A 461 -15.96 -9.76 17.19
C ARG A 461 -15.28 -10.99 16.58
N MET A 462 -14.29 -11.48 17.31
CA MET A 462 -13.41 -12.61 17.02
C MET A 462 -14.03 -13.70 16.15
N MET A 463 -13.40 -14.00 15.01
CA MET A 463 -13.49 -15.30 14.38
C MET A 463 -12.15 -16.00 14.64
N ASN A 464 -12.15 -16.88 15.65
CA ASN A 464 -11.11 -17.88 15.83
C ASN A 464 -11.11 -18.78 14.59
N VAL A 465 -10.08 -18.66 13.76
CA VAL A 465 -9.81 -19.62 12.69
C VAL A 465 -9.00 -20.76 13.32
N GLU A 466 -9.68 -21.83 13.72
CA GLU A 466 -9.03 -23.11 14.00
C GLU A 466 -8.45 -23.65 12.68
N CYS A 467 -7.12 -23.58 12.59
CA CYS A 467 -6.33 -24.16 11.51
C CYS A 467 -6.37 -25.69 11.61
N ARG A 468 -7.30 -26.35 10.91
CA ARG A 468 -7.26 -27.82 10.72
C ARG A 468 -6.31 -28.16 9.57
N MET A 469 -5.07 -28.50 9.91
CA MET A 469 -4.17 -29.23 9.03
C MET A 469 -4.73 -30.64 8.80
N ALA A 470 -5.06 -30.97 7.57
CA ALA A 470 -5.37 -32.35 7.17
C ALA A 470 -4.06 -33.12 6.97
N CYS A 471 -3.74 -34.02 7.90
CA CYS A 471 -2.74 -35.06 7.72
C CYS A 471 -3.47 -36.37 7.34
N PRO A 472 -3.07 -37.09 6.29
CA PRO A 472 -3.76 -38.30 5.87
C PRO A 472 -3.22 -39.51 6.66
N GLN A 473 -4.09 -40.22 7.40
CA GLN A 473 -3.76 -41.55 7.91
C GLN A 473 -4.89 -42.55 7.64
N ALA A 474 -4.55 -43.48 6.76
CA ALA A 474 -4.72 -44.93 6.83
C ALA A 474 -5.99 -45.52 7.48
N THR A 475 -6.71 -46.23 6.62
CA THR A 475 -7.62 -47.35 6.92
C THR A 475 -7.02 -48.37 7.89
N THR A 476 -7.78 -48.77 8.93
CA THR A 476 -7.89 -50.17 9.40
C THR A 476 -9.17 -50.38 10.22
N HIS A 477 -9.79 -51.54 9.94
CA HIS A 477 -10.95 -52.17 10.58
C HIS A 477 -10.94 -52.22 12.12
N HIS A 478 -12.12 -52.20 12.75
CA HIS A 478 -12.80 -53.41 13.26
C HIS A 478 -14.06 -53.09 14.09
N ALA A 479 -15.04 -54.00 13.93
CA ALA A 479 -16.23 -54.31 14.74
C ALA A 479 -17.41 -53.32 14.69
#